data_AF-X6ND24-F1
#
_entry.id   AF-X6ND24-F1
#
_cell.length_a   1.000
_cell.length_b   1.000
_cell.length_c   1.000
_cell.angle_alpha   90.00
_cell.angle_beta   90.00
_cell.angle_gamma   90.00
#
_symmetry.space_group_name_H-M   'P 1'
#
loop_
_entity.id
_entity.type
_entity.pdbx_description
1 polymer ?
#
loop_
_entity_poly.entity_id
_entity_poly.type
_entity_poly.pdbx_seq_one_letter_code
_entity_poly.pdbx_strand_id
1 'polypeptide(L)'
;MSCKIEFMSVFGSGEFEPLCYLLVIDGVRLLLDCGWNMSFDKRAIENMEKKVDLKLIDAVLLSQPDVWHMGLLPYVYSQLGLDAPIYATAPVWRMGMYGLLDALVSKHEQEADFDLFTVDDICMVFEKKFAAKMKYSQELTVNGVTICPLNSGHKIGGTVWRMSKDTEVIVYGCDHNIRRERHLNASVFSGLGQGIDRPSVLICDAYDEKRRGGGGQQQMKRDVRDKEFVTSVLTALHRGGNVLVPSDAAGRCLEIILLLYEHFVEQRLFEQFQMCFLSFTSKGVLECAKSMLEWMSDACQNALNNKGKNAFDLKHSVIIASSWQDFDHKVKKSLPF
;
A
#
# COMPACT_ATOMS: atom_id res chain seq x y z
N MET A 1 26.70 27.25 3.65
CA MET A 1 27.16 25.88 3.97
C MET A 1 26.35 24.94 3.10
N SER A 2 26.97 23.94 2.47
CA SER A 2 26.22 22.95 1.68
C SER A 2 25.56 21.94 2.62
N CYS A 3 24.27 21.68 2.43
CA CYS A 3 23.56 20.63 3.14
C CYS A 3 24.21 19.27 2.83
N LYS A 4 24.51 18.47 3.86
CA LYS A 4 25.07 17.12 3.73
C LYS A 4 23.93 16.10 3.69
N ILE A 5 23.88 15.33 2.62
CA ILE A 5 22.89 14.27 2.40
C ILE A 5 23.61 12.92 2.36
N GLU A 6 23.22 11.99 3.22
CA GLU A 6 23.76 10.62 3.27
C GLU A 6 22.60 9.62 3.15
N PHE A 7 22.72 8.67 2.23
CA PHE A 7 21.72 7.62 2.01
C PHE A 7 22.34 6.25 2.24
N MET A 8 21.65 5.39 2.99
CA MET A 8 22.04 4.02 3.24
C MET A 8 20.84 3.08 3.07
N SER A 9 21.05 2.01 2.30
CA SER A 9 20.12 0.89 2.30
C SER A 9 20.36 -0.03 3.50
N VAL A 10 19.38 -0.05 4.41
CA VAL A 10 19.33 -1.01 5.51
C VAL A 10 19.07 -2.39 4.90
N PHE A 11 18.02 -2.48 4.09
CA PHE A 11 17.72 -3.55 3.13
C PHE A 11 16.83 -2.97 2.02
N GLY A 12 16.41 -3.77 1.04
CA GLY A 12 15.60 -3.30 -0.12
C GLY A 12 16.41 -3.03 -1.38
N SER A 13 17.73 -3.32 -1.35
CA SER A 13 18.58 -3.29 -2.54
C SER A 13 18.65 -4.64 -3.26
N GLY A 14 18.28 -5.74 -2.58
CA GLY A 14 18.23 -7.08 -3.14
C GLY A 14 17.01 -7.33 -4.03
N GLU A 15 16.97 -8.51 -4.64
CA GLU A 15 15.84 -8.94 -5.46
C GLU A 15 14.69 -9.38 -4.53
N PHE A 16 13.50 -8.79 -4.68
CA PHE A 16 12.33 -9.08 -3.85
C PHE A 16 12.55 -8.84 -2.35
N GLU A 17 13.26 -7.77 -2.01
CA GLU A 17 13.41 -7.32 -0.62
C GLU A 17 12.39 -6.23 -0.27
N PRO A 18 11.88 -6.23 0.97
CA PRO A 18 11.09 -5.11 1.47
C PRO A 18 11.92 -3.83 1.58
N LEU A 19 11.26 -2.68 1.68
CA LEU A 19 11.95 -1.39 1.68
C LEU A 19 12.26 -0.90 3.09
N CYS A 20 13.52 -0.55 3.33
CA CYS A 20 13.91 0.22 4.50
C CYS A 20 15.23 0.94 4.23
N TYR A 21 15.17 2.26 4.25
CA TYR A 21 16.30 3.12 3.96
C TYR A 21 16.53 4.11 5.10
N LEU A 22 17.80 4.42 5.37
CA LEU A 22 18.19 5.51 6.24
C LEU A 22 18.64 6.68 5.38
N LEU A 23 17.97 7.81 5.55
CA LEU A 23 18.34 9.09 4.93
C LEU A 23 18.74 10.07 6.04
N VAL A 24 19.95 10.62 5.94
CA VAL A 24 20.46 11.62 6.87
C VAL A 24 20.61 12.95 6.14
N ILE A 25 19.93 13.99 6.62
CA ILE A 25 19.96 15.35 6.06
C ILE A 25 20.45 16.29 7.16
N ASP A 26 21.68 16.79 7.03
CA ASP A 26 22.33 17.66 8.03
C ASP A 26 22.22 17.13 9.48
N GLY A 27 22.40 15.80 9.62
CA GLY A 27 22.33 15.12 10.92
C GLY A 27 20.94 14.65 11.34
N VAL A 28 19.87 15.08 10.68
CA VAL A 28 18.51 14.56 10.90
C VAL A 28 18.36 13.21 10.23
N ARG A 29 18.06 12.17 11.01
CA ARG A 29 17.96 10.76 10.59
C ARG A 29 16.51 10.38 10.34
N LEU A 30 16.16 10.24 9.06
CA LEU A 30 14.85 9.81 8.61
C LEU A 30 14.92 8.34 8.18
N LEU A 31 14.10 7.50 8.81
CA LEU A 31 13.87 6.14 8.34
C LEU A 31 12.77 6.17 7.28
N LEU A 32 13.12 5.89 6.02
CA LEU A 32 12.19 5.80 4.90
C LEU A 32 11.72 4.36 4.78
N ASP A 33 10.45 4.15 5.10
CA ASP A 33 9.83 2.84 5.25
C ASP A 33 10.52 1.91 6.27
N CYS A 34 9.77 0.95 6.76
CA CYS A 34 10.22 -0.08 7.69
C CYS A 34 9.54 -1.40 7.31
N GLY A 35 9.84 -1.84 6.09
CA GLY A 35 9.22 -2.97 5.44
C GLY A 35 9.64 -4.32 5.98
N TRP A 36 8.78 -5.32 5.78
CA TRP A 36 9.09 -6.73 5.93
C TRP A 36 8.40 -7.52 4.82
N ASN A 37 8.40 -8.84 4.90
CA ASN A 37 7.66 -9.69 3.97
C ASN A 37 6.77 -10.66 4.73
N MET A 38 5.94 -11.40 3.99
CA MET A 38 5.00 -12.36 4.59
C MET A 38 5.69 -13.55 5.27
N SER A 39 7.00 -13.76 5.05
CA SER A 39 7.74 -14.82 5.75
C SER A 39 8.12 -14.41 7.17
N PHE A 40 8.19 -13.11 7.46
CA PHE A 40 8.61 -12.56 8.74
C PHE A 40 9.97 -13.11 9.21
N ASP A 41 10.94 -13.17 8.29
CA ASP A 41 12.26 -13.73 8.57
C ASP A 41 13.08 -12.81 9.49
N LYS A 42 13.59 -13.36 10.61
CA LYS A 42 14.42 -12.67 11.59
C LYS A 42 15.73 -12.11 11.02
N ARG A 43 16.21 -12.60 9.88
CA ARG A 43 17.41 -12.04 9.21
C ARG A 43 17.27 -10.55 8.90
N ALA A 44 16.05 -10.08 8.61
CA ALA A 44 15.80 -8.66 8.39
C ALA A 44 16.08 -7.82 9.66
N ILE A 45 15.72 -8.35 10.83
CA ILE A 45 15.96 -7.75 12.14
C ILE A 45 17.47 -7.66 12.40
N GLU A 46 18.19 -8.77 12.24
CA GLU A 46 19.63 -8.80 12.48
C GLU A 46 20.40 -7.82 11.57
N ASN A 47 19.95 -7.67 10.31
CA ASN A 47 20.54 -6.72 9.37
C ASN A 47 20.26 -5.27 9.78
N MET A 48 19.07 -4.99 10.32
CA MET A 48 18.70 -3.68 10.82
C MET A 48 19.53 -3.29 12.05
N GLU A 49 19.61 -4.16 13.06
CA GLU A 49 20.36 -3.90 14.30
C GLU A 49 21.86 -3.67 14.04
N LYS A 50 22.44 -4.34 13.04
CA LYS A 50 23.86 -4.17 12.67
C LYS A 50 24.15 -2.84 11.97
N LYS A 51 23.15 -2.24 11.32
CA LYS A 51 23.34 -1.07 10.44
C LYS A 51 22.80 0.23 11.03
N VAL A 52 21.76 0.14 11.87
CA VAL A 52 21.00 1.32 12.32
C VAL A 52 20.84 1.27 13.84
N ASP A 53 21.29 2.34 14.52
CA ASP A 53 20.88 2.60 15.89
C ASP A 53 19.50 3.27 15.88
N LEU A 54 18.47 2.47 16.15
CA LEU A 54 17.07 2.90 16.11
C LEU A 54 16.74 4.00 17.12
N LYS A 55 17.53 4.17 18.18
CA LYS A 55 17.34 5.22 19.18
C LYS A 55 17.73 6.61 18.68
N LEU A 56 18.51 6.67 17.58
CA LEU A 56 18.96 7.93 16.98
C LEU A 56 18.04 8.40 15.85
N ILE A 57 17.00 7.63 15.50
CA ILE A 57 16.08 7.99 14.42
C ILE A 57 15.18 9.15 14.89
N ASP A 58 15.10 10.20 14.07
CA ASP A 58 14.31 11.40 14.35
C ASP A 58 12.87 11.25 13.89
N ALA A 59 12.64 10.54 12.78
CA ALA A 59 11.30 10.27 12.25
C ALA A 59 11.28 9.06 11.32
N VAL A 60 10.11 8.44 11.21
CA VAL A 60 9.80 7.40 10.21
C VAL A 60 8.83 7.98 9.19
N LEU A 61 9.15 7.87 7.90
CA LEU A 61 8.28 8.27 6.80
C LEU A 61 7.76 7.02 6.09
N LEU A 62 6.45 6.80 6.08
CA LEU A 62 5.83 5.64 5.41
C LEU A 62 5.25 6.04 4.06
N SER A 63 5.52 5.24 3.03
CA SER A 63 5.10 5.50 1.66
C SER A 63 3.84 4.72 1.26
N GLN A 64 3.73 3.42 1.59
CA GLN A 64 2.64 2.56 1.13
C GLN A 64 1.93 1.79 2.29
N PRO A 65 0.62 1.47 2.16
CA PRO A 65 -0.14 0.72 3.16
C PRO A 65 0.05 -0.80 3.03
N ASP A 66 1.27 -1.31 3.15
CA ASP A 66 1.51 -2.76 3.05
C ASP A 66 2.69 -3.25 3.90
N VAL A 67 2.77 -4.56 4.02
CA VAL A 67 3.83 -5.26 4.76
C VAL A 67 5.22 -4.91 4.21
N TRP A 68 5.35 -4.69 2.90
CA TRP A 68 6.64 -4.39 2.24
C TRP A 68 7.22 -3.03 2.60
N HIS A 69 6.41 -2.14 3.16
CA HIS A 69 6.84 -0.78 3.55
C HIS A 69 6.69 -0.53 5.06
N MET A 70 5.93 -1.34 5.78
CA MET A 70 5.67 -1.09 7.21
C MET A 70 5.63 -2.35 8.10
N GLY A 71 5.96 -3.51 7.52
CA GLY A 71 5.88 -4.83 8.17
C GLY A 71 6.69 -4.98 9.45
N LEU A 72 7.84 -4.30 9.55
CA LEU A 72 8.72 -4.42 10.71
C LEU A 72 8.30 -3.52 11.88
N LEU A 73 7.40 -2.55 11.67
CA LEU A 73 7.02 -1.57 12.69
C LEU A 73 6.61 -2.21 14.03
N PRO A 74 5.72 -3.23 14.08
CA PRO A 74 5.31 -3.80 15.36
C PRO A 74 6.50 -4.32 16.16
N TYR A 75 7.45 -4.98 15.48
CA TYR A 75 8.64 -5.55 16.10
C TYR A 75 9.65 -4.48 16.55
N VAL A 76 9.98 -3.52 15.70
CA VAL A 76 11.03 -2.54 16.01
C VAL A 76 10.63 -1.58 17.14
N TYR A 77 9.34 -1.29 17.29
CA TYR A 77 8.83 -0.47 18.38
C TYR A 77 8.67 -1.24 19.69
N SER A 78 8.28 -2.53 19.65
CA SER A 78 8.07 -3.31 20.87
C SER A 78 9.36 -3.96 21.39
N GLN A 79 10.26 -4.40 20.51
CA GLN A 79 11.43 -5.19 20.86
C GLN A 79 12.77 -4.44 20.70
N LEU A 80 12.90 -3.58 19.68
CA LEU A 80 14.21 -2.98 19.33
C LEU A 80 14.38 -1.53 19.79
N GLY A 81 13.38 -0.94 20.43
CA GLY A 81 13.49 0.36 21.09
C GLY A 81 13.49 1.56 20.14
N LEU A 82 12.91 1.45 18.95
CA LEU A 82 12.55 2.61 18.14
C LEU A 82 11.48 3.44 18.88
N ASP A 83 11.68 4.75 19.00
CA ASP A 83 10.69 5.65 19.64
C ASP A 83 10.30 6.85 18.75
N ALA A 84 10.90 6.94 17.57
CA ALA A 84 10.68 8.04 16.65
C ALA A 84 9.19 8.20 16.25
N PRO A 85 8.70 9.43 16.04
CA PRO A 85 7.36 9.65 15.49
C PRO A 85 7.25 9.16 14.04
N ILE A 86 6.08 8.60 13.71
CA ILE A 86 5.74 8.16 12.35
C ILE A 86 4.91 9.24 11.64
N TYR A 87 5.27 9.52 10.38
CA TYR A 87 4.53 10.37 9.47
C TYR A 87 4.07 9.57 8.25
N ALA A 88 2.78 9.65 7.96
CA ALA A 88 2.16 8.97 6.84
C ALA A 88 0.89 9.71 6.44
N THR A 89 0.35 9.41 5.27
CA THR A 89 -0.99 9.87 4.90
C THR A 89 -2.08 9.13 5.68
N ALA A 90 -3.27 9.71 5.79
CA ALA A 90 -4.39 9.08 6.51
C ALA A 90 -4.76 7.68 5.97
N PRO A 91 -4.78 7.41 4.66
CA PRO A 91 -5.04 6.07 4.17
C PRO A 91 -3.86 5.11 4.41
N VAL A 92 -2.60 5.57 4.33
CA VAL A 92 -1.44 4.73 4.67
C VAL A 92 -1.53 4.23 6.12
N TRP A 93 -1.89 5.12 7.04
CA TRP A 93 -2.15 4.76 8.43
C TRP A 93 -3.29 3.74 8.57
N ARG A 94 -4.46 3.96 7.96
CA ARG A 94 -5.62 3.09 8.23
C ARG A 94 -5.57 1.77 7.45
N MET A 95 -5.26 1.81 6.16
CA MET A 95 -5.18 0.61 5.32
C MET A 95 -3.96 -0.24 5.69
N GLY A 96 -2.85 0.40 6.07
CA GLY A 96 -1.67 -0.28 6.57
C GLY A 96 -1.95 -1.13 7.81
N MET A 97 -2.74 -0.61 8.75
CA MET A 97 -3.17 -1.35 9.94
C MET A 97 -3.91 -2.64 9.56
N TYR A 98 -4.86 -2.56 8.61
CA TYR A 98 -5.58 -3.74 8.12
C TYR A 98 -4.66 -4.71 7.36
N GLY A 99 -3.74 -4.19 6.55
CA GLY A 99 -2.74 -5.02 5.86
C GLY A 99 -1.88 -5.84 6.83
N LEU A 100 -1.43 -5.24 7.94
CA LEU A 100 -0.66 -5.94 8.96
C LEU A 100 -1.49 -6.93 9.76
N LEU A 101 -2.72 -6.58 10.14
CA LEU A 101 -3.62 -7.49 10.85
C LEU A 101 -3.94 -8.72 9.98
N ASP A 102 -4.21 -8.51 8.69
CA ASP A 102 -4.47 -9.60 7.74
C ASP A 102 -3.25 -10.51 7.60
N ALA A 103 -2.05 -9.93 7.50
CA ALA A 103 -0.81 -10.69 7.40
C ALA A 103 -0.49 -11.48 8.67
N LEU A 104 -0.73 -10.91 9.85
CA LEU A 104 -0.53 -11.58 11.14
C LEU A 104 -1.48 -12.77 11.31
N VAL A 105 -2.78 -12.58 11.06
CA VAL A 105 -3.76 -13.66 11.15
C VAL A 105 -3.45 -14.76 10.13
N SER A 106 -3.10 -14.37 8.90
CA SER A 106 -2.66 -15.33 7.86
C SER A 106 -1.44 -16.13 8.29
N LYS A 107 -0.49 -15.51 9.00
CA LYS A 107 0.70 -16.17 9.52
C LYS A 107 0.36 -17.15 10.63
N HIS A 108 -0.52 -16.80 11.57
CA HIS A 108 -0.97 -17.71 12.63
C HIS A 108 -1.73 -18.94 12.12
N GLU A 109 -2.50 -18.80 11.03
CA GLU A 109 -3.15 -19.94 10.37
C GLU A 109 -2.14 -20.93 9.76
N GLN A 110 -0.96 -20.46 9.36
CA GLN A 110 0.12 -21.29 8.80
C GLN A 110 1.07 -21.81 9.88
N GLU A 111 1.37 -20.98 10.87
CA GLU A 111 2.37 -21.20 11.91
C GLU A 111 1.78 -20.75 13.27
N ALA A 112 1.18 -21.69 13.99
CA ALA A 112 0.50 -21.41 15.26
C ALA A 112 1.42 -20.77 16.31
N ASP A 113 2.71 -21.13 16.31
CA ASP A 113 3.71 -20.67 17.29
C ASP A 113 4.42 -19.35 16.88
N PHE A 114 3.90 -18.60 15.90
CA PHE A 114 4.45 -17.30 15.54
C PHE A 114 4.39 -16.30 16.71
N ASP A 115 5.53 -15.77 17.16
CA ASP A 115 5.64 -15.01 18.41
C ASP A 115 6.40 -13.67 18.28
N LEU A 116 6.69 -13.21 17.06
CA LEU A 116 7.52 -12.02 16.87
C LEU A 116 6.81 -10.72 17.27
N PHE A 117 5.52 -10.63 16.99
CA PHE A 117 4.68 -9.52 17.40
C PHE A 117 3.23 -9.96 17.44
N THR A 118 2.41 -9.19 18.16
CA THR A 118 1.01 -9.49 18.44
C THR A 118 0.08 -8.43 17.82
N VAL A 119 -1.22 -8.69 17.90
CA VAL A 119 -2.25 -7.68 17.57
C VAL A 119 -2.09 -6.43 18.43
N ASP A 120 -1.73 -6.59 19.71
CA ASP A 120 -1.54 -5.47 20.63
C ASP A 120 -0.34 -4.61 20.25
N ASP A 121 0.73 -5.20 19.72
CA ASP A 121 1.89 -4.46 19.20
C ASP A 121 1.50 -3.62 17.98
N ILE A 122 0.70 -4.18 17.05
CA ILE A 122 0.15 -3.42 15.92
C ILE A 122 -0.70 -2.26 16.44
N CYS A 123 -1.67 -2.53 17.31
CA CYS A 123 -2.54 -1.48 17.87
C CYS A 123 -1.73 -0.38 18.56
N MET A 124 -0.74 -0.76 19.37
CA MET A 124 0.14 0.17 20.07
C MET A 124 0.86 1.12 19.10
N VAL A 125 1.44 0.59 18.01
CA VAL A 125 2.11 1.42 16.99
C VAL A 125 1.11 2.39 16.35
N PHE A 126 -0.03 1.90 15.86
CA PHE A 126 -0.97 2.71 15.09
C PHE A 126 -1.75 3.72 15.94
N GLU A 127 -1.89 3.48 17.23
CA GLU A 127 -2.55 4.39 18.17
C GLU A 127 -1.59 5.42 18.77
N LYS A 128 -0.33 5.06 19.03
CA LYS A 128 0.59 5.86 19.85
C LYS A 128 1.78 6.46 19.10
N LYS A 129 2.21 5.87 17.98
CA LYS A 129 3.47 6.26 17.31
C LYS A 129 3.27 7.16 16.08
N PHE A 130 2.08 7.20 15.49
CA PHE A 130 1.77 8.11 14.38
C PHE A 130 1.56 9.54 14.90
N ALA A 131 2.54 10.42 14.66
CA ALA A 131 2.48 11.82 15.05
C ALA A 131 1.57 12.64 14.14
N ALA A 132 1.51 12.32 12.85
CA ALA A 132 0.63 13.02 11.91
C ALA A 132 0.07 12.08 10.83
N LYS A 133 -1.23 12.24 10.58
CA LYS A 133 -1.97 11.64 9.47
C LYS A 133 -2.13 12.72 8.40
N MET A 134 -1.09 12.89 7.59
CA MET A 134 -0.94 14.03 6.69
C MET A 134 -1.91 13.94 5.50
N LYS A 135 -2.22 15.09 4.90
CA LYS A 135 -2.86 15.20 3.59
C LYS A 135 -1.82 15.39 2.49
N TYR A 136 -2.14 15.04 1.25
CA TYR A 136 -1.25 15.36 0.14
C TYR A 136 -0.96 16.87 0.08
N SER A 137 0.28 17.19 -0.30
CA SER A 137 0.82 18.55 -0.38
C SER A 137 0.85 19.32 0.95
N GLN A 138 0.55 18.67 2.08
CA GLN A 138 0.72 19.27 3.40
C GLN A 138 2.20 19.28 3.78
N GLU A 139 2.73 20.46 4.08
CA GLU A 139 4.11 20.58 4.58
C GLU A 139 4.14 20.48 6.11
N LEU A 140 5.16 19.80 6.63
CA LEU A 140 5.46 19.71 8.06
C LEU A 140 6.97 19.73 8.24
N THR A 141 7.48 20.46 9.23
CA THR A 141 8.93 20.51 9.50
C THR A 141 9.30 19.61 10.69
N VAL A 142 10.23 18.69 10.47
CA VAL A 142 10.82 17.79 11.47
C VAL A 142 12.29 18.12 11.62
N ASN A 143 12.70 18.61 12.79
CA ASN A 143 14.09 18.96 13.10
C ASN A 143 14.77 19.83 12.02
N GLY A 144 14.00 20.74 11.43
CA GLY A 144 14.47 21.66 10.39
C GLY A 144 14.49 21.09 8.97
N VAL A 145 14.04 19.86 8.73
CA VAL A 145 13.75 19.29 7.41
C VAL A 145 12.25 19.37 7.15
N THR A 146 11.83 19.97 6.04
CA THR A 146 10.41 20.00 5.67
C THR A 146 10.05 18.76 4.88
N ILE A 147 9.05 18.01 5.34
CA ILE A 147 8.49 16.83 4.69
C ILE A 147 7.13 17.15 4.08
N CYS A 148 6.85 16.60 2.90
CA CYS A 148 5.62 16.84 2.16
C CYS A 148 5.23 15.58 1.36
N PRO A 149 4.11 14.92 1.70
CA PRO A 149 3.66 13.75 0.98
C PRO A 149 2.92 14.15 -0.30
N LEU A 150 3.27 13.53 -1.43
CA LEU A 150 2.66 13.74 -2.74
C LEU A 150 2.06 12.42 -3.25
N ASN A 151 1.11 12.48 -4.18
CA ASN A 151 0.45 11.27 -4.68
C ASN A 151 1.42 10.35 -5.45
N SER A 152 1.53 9.08 -5.03
CA SER A 152 2.27 8.03 -5.77
C SER A 152 1.45 7.35 -6.86
N GLY A 153 0.11 7.37 -6.75
CA GLY A 153 -0.80 6.67 -7.67
C GLY A 153 -0.79 5.13 -7.58
N HIS A 154 -0.05 4.53 -6.64
CA HIS A 154 0.14 3.08 -6.58
C HIS A 154 -0.92 2.37 -5.71
N LYS A 155 -1.15 2.86 -4.49
CA LYS A 155 -2.21 2.44 -3.56
C LYS A 155 -2.91 3.68 -3.00
N ILE A 156 -4.09 3.50 -2.40
CA ILE A 156 -4.81 4.60 -1.77
C ILE A 156 -3.96 5.27 -0.68
N GLY A 157 -3.79 6.59 -0.78
CA GLY A 157 -2.88 7.37 0.08
C GLY A 157 -1.39 7.15 -0.14
N GLY A 158 -1.00 6.25 -1.05
CA GLY A 158 0.40 5.93 -1.33
C GLY A 158 1.19 7.18 -1.71
N THR A 159 2.40 7.33 -1.18
CA THR A 159 3.09 8.61 -1.09
C THR A 159 4.45 8.62 -1.78
N VAL A 160 4.70 9.67 -2.58
CA VAL A 160 6.04 10.14 -2.92
C VAL A 160 6.40 11.24 -1.92
N TRP A 161 7.47 11.06 -1.15
CA TRP A 161 7.91 12.05 -0.18
C TRP A 161 8.83 13.08 -0.84
N ARG A 162 8.43 14.34 -0.79
CA ARG A 162 9.30 15.48 -1.08
C ARG A 162 9.82 16.02 0.25
N MET A 163 11.13 16.04 0.41
CA MET A 163 11.84 16.57 1.56
C MET A 163 12.67 17.78 1.11
N SER A 164 12.73 18.82 1.93
CA SER A 164 13.55 20.00 1.63
C SER A 164 14.30 20.50 2.85
N LYS A 165 15.53 20.94 2.60
CA LYS A 165 16.41 21.60 3.56
C LYS A 165 17.22 22.66 2.83
N ASP A 166 17.10 23.90 3.27
CA ASP A 166 17.71 25.07 2.63
C ASP A 166 17.37 25.13 1.12
N THR A 167 18.35 24.92 0.25
CA THR A 167 18.16 24.89 -1.22
C THR A 167 18.01 23.48 -1.79
N GLU A 168 18.22 22.44 -0.98
CA GLU A 168 18.19 21.05 -1.43
C GLU A 168 16.78 20.49 -1.39
N VAL A 169 16.45 19.73 -2.43
CA VAL A 169 15.20 18.96 -2.52
C VAL A 169 15.54 17.49 -2.72
N ILE A 170 15.07 16.65 -1.82
CA ILE A 170 15.21 15.19 -1.87
C ILE A 170 13.84 14.60 -2.12
N VAL A 171 13.75 13.70 -3.10
CA VAL A 171 12.50 13.00 -3.44
C VAL A 171 12.69 11.52 -3.23
N TYR A 172 11.82 10.92 -2.40
CA TYR A 172 11.70 9.49 -2.22
C TYR A 172 10.38 9.00 -2.85
N GLY A 173 10.48 8.20 -3.92
CA GLY A 173 9.35 7.82 -4.75
C GLY A 173 9.42 6.38 -5.24
N CYS A 174 9.63 5.44 -4.32
CA CYS A 174 9.48 4.01 -4.60
C CYS A 174 8.00 3.63 -4.77
N ASP A 175 7.74 2.60 -5.58
CA ASP A 175 6.40 2.07 -5.90
C ASP A 175 5.41 3.16 -6.32
N HIS A 176 5.70 3.81 -7.45
CA HIS A 176 4.84 4.82 -8.05
C HIS A 176 4.18 4.33 -9.33
N ASN A 177 3.01 4.89 -9.67
CA ASN A 177 2.30 4.57 -10.89
C ASN A 177 1.97 5.86 -11.67
N ILE A 178 2.65 6.08 -12.78
CA ILE A 178 2.44 7.25 -13.65
C ILE A 178 1.16 7.16 -14.49
N ARG A 179 0.45 6.03 -14.48
CA ARG A 179 -0.81 5.83 -15.20
C ARG A 179 -1.99 5.99 -14.25
N ARG A 180 -3.09 6.55 -14.76
CA ARG A 180 -4.37 6.60 -14.04
C ARG A 180 -4.98 5.20 -13.97
N GLU A 181 -5.57 4.87 -12.82
CA GLU A 181 -6.35 3.65 -12.59
C GLU A 181 -7.83 4.00 -12.35
N ARG A 182 -8.70 3.01 -12.06
CA ARG A 182 -10.13 3.31 -11.81
C ARG A 182 -10.27 4.23 -10.61
N HIS A 183 -9.68 3.80 -9.49
CA HIS A 183 -9.83 4.46 -8.21
C HIS A 183 -8.70 5.41 -7.84
N LEU A 184 -7.60 5.47 -8.61
CA LEU A 184 -6.45 6.33 -8.29
C LEU A 184 -6.06 7.22 -9.47
N ASN A 185 -5.73 8.47 -9.15
CA ASN A 185 -5.05 9.38 -10.06
C ASN A 185 -3.60 8.94 -10.27
N ALA A 186 -3.02 9.30 -11.41
CA ALA A 186 -1.62 9.08 -11.70
C ALA A 186 -0.71 9.78 -10.67
N SER A 187 0.48 9.21 -10.47
CA SER A 187 1.56 9.77 -9.66
C SER A 187 1.84 11.22 -10.02
N VAL A 188 2.33 11.99 -9.04
CA VAL A 188 2.87 13.33 -9.23
C VAL A 188 3.96 13.39 -10.32
N PHE A 189 4.68 12.29 -10.57
CA PHE A 189 5.67 12.20 -11.65
C PHE A 189 5.06 12.31 -13.06
N SER A 190 3.77 12.07 -13.24
CA SER A 190 3.11 12.12 -14.56
C SER A 190 2.90 13.54 -15.12
N GLY A 191 2.86 14.55 -14.24
CA GLY A 191 2.50 15.92 -14.59
C GLY A 191 3.48 16.95 -14.04
N LEU A 192 4.75 16.56 -13.87
CA LEU A 192 5.87 17.29 -13.26
C LEU A 192 5.54 18.77 -12.91
N GLY A 193 5.51 19.00 -11.60
CA GLY A 193 5.17 20.23 -10.90
C GLY A 193 5.14 19.92 -9.39
N GLN A 194 4.78 20.89 -8.54
CA GLN A 194 4.82 20.74 -7.06
C GLN A 194 6.23 20.66 -6.44
N GLY A 195 7.24 21.24 -7.12
CA GLY A 195 8.57 21.42 -6.56
C GLY A 195 9.41 20.13 -6.55
N ILE A 196 9.15 19.21 -7.47
CA ILE A 196 9.94 17.98 -7.68
C ILE A 196 10.59 17.93 -9.07
N ASP A 197 10.57 19.03 -9.81
CA ASP A 197 11.02 19.10 -11.21
C ASP A 197 12.54 18.97 -11.35
N ARG A 198 13.29 19.40 -10.33
CA ARG A 198 14.76 19.36 -10.30
C ARG A 198 15.24 19.00 -8.89
N PRO A 199 15.01 17.76 -8.45
CA PRO A 199 15.47 17.34 -7.13
C PRO A 199 17.00 17.20 -7.16
N SER A 200 17.64 17.54 -6.05
CA SER A 200 19.06 17.29 -5.82
C SER A 200 19.35 15.79 -5.75
N VAL A 201 18.40 15.04 -5.15
CA VAL A 201 18.47 13.59 -5.01
C VAL A 201 17.09 13.00 -5.31
N LEU A 202 17.04 12.01 -6.20
CA LEU A 202 15.88 11.15 -6.42
C LEU A 202 16.21 9.72 -5.96
N ILE A 203 15.50 9.24 -4.96
CA ILE A 203 15.53 7.85 -4.50
C ILE A 203 14.28 7.16 -5.07
N CYS A 204 14.49 6.23 -6.00
CA CYS A 204 13.43 5.47 -6.65
C CYS A 204 13.85 4.00 -6.80
N ASP A 205 12.90 3.15 -7.18
CA ASP A 205 13.15 1.75 -7.49
C ASP A 205 13.26 1.49 -9.00
N ALA A 206 13.75 0.29 -9.33
CA ALA A 206 13.75 -0.27 -10.68
C ALA A 206 13.17 -1.69 -10.69
N TYR A 207 12.22 -1.95 -9.79
CA TYR A 207 11.71 -3.31 -9.54
C TYR A 207 11.04 -3.91 -10.79
N ASP A 208 10.24 -3.10 -11.47
CA ASP A 208 9.47 -3.50 -12.65
C ASP A 208 10.34 -3.81 -13.88
N GLU A 209 11.53 -3.22 -13.98
CA GLU A 209 12.48 -3.52 -15.07
C GLU A 209 13.11 -4.91 -14.87
N LYS A 210 13.45 -5.25 -13.62
CA LYS A 210 14.05 -6.54 -13.27
C LYS A 210 13.08 -7.71 -13.44
N ARG A 211 11.82 -7.55 -13.02
CA ARG A 211 10.77 -8.58 -13.18
C ARG A 211 10.50 -8.94 -14.65
N ARG A 212 10.86 -8.05 -15.57
CA ARG A 212 10.67 -8.21 -17.02
C ARG A 212 11.89 -8.85 -17.72
N GLY A 213 12.79 -9.46 -16.94
CA GLY A 213 13.90 -10.25 -17.45
C GLY A 213 15.03 -9.43 -18.07
N GLY A 214 15.17 -8.15 -17.70
CA GLY A 214 16.27 -7.28 -18.16
C GLY A 214 16.29 -6.99 -19.66
N GLY A 215 15.20 -7.28 -20.38
CA GLY A 215 15.10 -7.17 -21.83
C GLY A 215 14.21 -6.03 -22.34
N GLY A 216 13.83 -5.07 -21.48
CA GLY A 216 12.98 -3.95 -21.88
C GLY A 216 11.59 -4.36 -22.36
N GLN A 217 11.01 -5.46 -21.84
CA GLN A 217 9.62 -5.79 -22.17
C GLN A 217 8.71 -4.64 -21.75
N GLN A 218 8.02 -4.07 -22.72
CA GLN A 218 7.14 -2.94 -22.47
C GLN A 218 5.90 -3.42 -21.72
N GLN A 219 5.50 -2.68 -20.68
CA GLN A 219 4.26 -2.95 -19.96
C GLN A 219 3.09 -2.91 -20.95
N MET A 220 2.27 -3.97 -20.96
CA MET A 220 1.05 -3.99 -21.75
C MET A 220 0.21 -2.74 -21.47
N LYS A 221 -0.45 -2.23 -22.52
CA LYS A 221 -1.40 -1.14 -22.37
C LYS A 221 -2.55 -1.61 -21.47
N ARG A 222 -3.06 -0.70 -20.64
CA ARG A 222 -4.05 -1.02 -19.60
C ARG A 222 -5.33 -1.63 -20.18
N ASP A 223 -5.82 -1.08 -21.27
CA ASP A 223 -6.99 -1.56 -22.00
C ASP A 223 -6.83 -3.00 -22.49
N VAL A 224 -5.66 -3.34 -23.04
CA VAL A 224 -5.34 -4.71 -23.49
C VAL A 224 -5.26 -5.66 -22.30
N ARG A 225 -4.49 -5.30 -21.27
CA ARG A 225 -4.31 -6.10 -20.06
C ARG A 225 -5.64 -6.38 -19.36
N ASP A 226 -6.45 -5.34 -19.14
CA ASP A 226 -7.73 -5.46 -18.46
C ASP A 226 -8.69 -6.35 -19.28
N LYS A 227 -8.70 -6.20 -20.61
CA LYS A 227 -9.50 -7.05 -21.50
C LYS A 227 -9.07 -8.51 -21.46
N GLU A 228 -7.77 -8.80 -21.50
CA GLU A 228 -7.24 -10.17 -21.43
C GLU A 228 -7.55 -10.82 -20.08
N PHE A 229 -7.40 -10.07 -18.99
CA PHE A 229 -7.73 -10.54 -17.65
C PHE A 229 -9.22 -10.89 -17.53
N VAL A 230 -10.11 -9.96 -17.89
CA VAL A 230 -11.56 -10.19 -17.84
C VAL A 230 -11.96 -11.36 -18.76
N THR A 231 -11.40 -11.42 -19.97
CA THR A 231 -11.67 -12.52 -20.91
C THR A 231 -11.30 -13.88 -20.31
N SER A 232 -10.15 -13.95 -19.63
CA SER A 232 -9.69 -15.18 -18.97
C SER A 232 -10.62 -15.59 -17.83
N VAL A 233 -11.04 -14.63 -17.00
CA VAL A 233 -12.00 -14.84 -15.91
C VAL A 233 -13.33 -15.37 -16.46
N LEU A 234 -13.93 -14.68 -17.44
CA LEU A 234 -15.22 -15.08 -18.01
C LEU A 234 -15.16 -16.41 -18.75
N THR A 235 -14.03 -16.72 -19.41
CA THR A 235 -13.84 -18.01 -20.08
C THR A 235 -13.86 -19.17 -19.08
N ALA A 236 -13.21 -19.00 -17.92
CA ALA A 236 -13.23 -20.01 -16.86
C ALA A 236 -14.63 -20.17 -16.25
N LEU A 237 -15.32 -19.06 -15.97
CA LEU A 237 -16.67 -19.06 -15.40
C LEU A 237 -17.70 -19.73 -16.33
N HIS A 238 -17.70 -19.39 -17.62
CA HIS A 238 -18.62 -20.01 -18.59
C HIS A 238 -18.35 -21.50 -18.86
N ARG A 239 -17.17 -22.00 -18.49
CA ARG A 239 -16.85 -23.45 -18.51
C ARG A 239 -17.30 -24.17 -17.25
N GLY A 240 -17.99 -23.48 -16.32
CA GLY A 240 -18.40 -24.02 -15.03
C GLY A 240 -17.27 -24.07 -13.99
N GLY A 241 -16.15 -23.40 -14.23
CA GLY A 241 -15.02 -23.33 -13.32
C GLY A 241 -15.14 -22.18 -12.30
N ASN A 242 -14.41 -22.30 -11.19
CA ASN A 242 -14.21 -21.20 -10.24
C ASN A 242 -12.92 -20.44 -10.57
N VAL A 243 -12.88 -19.15 -10.24
CA VAL A 243 -11.69 -18.31 -10.44
C VAL A 243 -11.20 -17.82 -9.09
N LEU A 244 -9.95 -18.12 -8.77
CA LEU A 244 -9.24 -17.58 -7.62
C LEU A 244 -8.24 -16.51 -8.10
N VAL A 245 -8.32 -15.30 -7.54
CA VAL A 245 -7.40 -14.19 -7.85
C VAL A 245 -6.63 -13.82 -6.58
N PRO A 246 -5.39 -14.32 -6.39
CA PRO A 246 -4.55 -13.92 -5.28
C PRO A 246 -4.16 -12.44 -5.41
N SER A 247 -4.36 -11.68 -4.34
CA SER A 247 -4.01 -10.26 -4.25
C SER A 247 -3.69 -9.90 -2.80
N ASP A 248 -3.15 -8.70 -2.57
CA ASP A 248 -3.02 -8.15 -1.23
C ASP A 248 -4.38 -7.77 -0.61
N ALA A 249 -4.40 -7.52 0.71
CA ALA A 249 -5.63 -7.32 1.47
C ALA A 249 -6.21 -5.90 1.38
N ALA A 250 -5.41 -4.86 1.14
CA ALA A 250 -5.81 -3.46 1.37
C ALA A 250 -5.39 -2.44 0.28
N GLY A 251 -4.95 -2.92 -0.89
CA GLY A 251 -4.38 -2.13 -1.97
C GLY A 251 -4.87 -2.56 -3.35
N ARG A 252 -4.14 -3.44 -4.05
CA ARG A 252 -4.45 -3.82 -5.45
C ARG A 252 -5.78 -4.55 -5.59
N CYS A 253 -6.23 -5.24 -4.53
CA CYS A 253 -7.53 -5.90 -4.50
C CYS A 253 -8.67 -4.94 -4.85
N LEU A 254 -8.58 -3.67 -4.45
CA LEU A 254 -9.60 -2.65 -4.73
C LEU A 254 -9.74 -2.37 -6.22
N GLU A 255 -8.64 -2.26 -6.96
CA GLU A 255 -8.67 -2.05 -8.42
C GLU A 255 -9.24 -3.29 -9.14
N ILE A 256 -8.87 -4.49 -8.69
CA ILE A 256 -9.36 -5.76 -9.26
C ILE A 256 -10.87 -5.90 -9.02
N ILE A 257 -11.34 -5.63 -7.80
CA ILE A 257 -12.76 -5.68 -7.45
C ILE A 257 -13.55 -4.71 -8.32
N LEU A 258 -13.10 -3.46 -8.45
CA LEU A 258 -13.78 -2.48 -9.30
C LEU A 258 -13.80 -2.89 -10.78
N LEU A 259 -12.67 -3.36 -11.30
CA LEU A 259 -12.57 -3.86 -12.69
C LEU A 259 -13.60 -4.96 -12.97
N LEU A 260 -13.66 -5.96 -12.11
CA LEU A 260 -14.59 -7.08 -12.29
C LEU A 260 -16.03 -6.63 -12.03
N TYR A 261 -16.28 -5.82 -11.00
CA TYR A 261 -17.61 -5.36 -10.64
C TYR A 261 -18.25 -4.54 -11.76
N GLU A 262 -17.52 -3.61 -12.38
CA GLU A 262 -18.00 -2.83 -13.53
C GLU A 262 -18.46 -3.76 -14.67
N HIS A 263 -17.64 -4.74 -15.06
CA HIS A 263 -17.99 -5.70 -16.11
C HIS A 263 -19.17 -6.59 -15.72
N PHE A 264 -19.25 -7.02 -14.47
CA PHE A 264 -20.35 -7.85 -13.97
C PHE A 264 -21.68 -7.09 -13.97
N VAL A 265 -21.68 -5.80 -13.63
CA VAL A 265 -22.86 -4.94 -13.72
C VAL A 265 -23.25 -4.70 -15.19
N GLU A 266 -22.29 -4.33 -16.04
CA GLU A 266 -22.55 -4.02 -17.46
C GLU A 266 -23.13 -5.22 -18.23
N GLN A 267 -22.64 -6.42 -17.95
CA GLN A 267 -23.05 -7.66 -18.62
C GLN A 267 -24.11 -8.46 -17.85
N ARG A 268 -24.64 -7.92 -16.73
CA ARG A 268 -25.63 -8.59 -15.85
C ARG A 268 -25.20 -9.99 -15.38
N LEU A 269 -23.91 -10.15 -15.09
CA LEU A 269 -23.32 -11.45 -14.73
C LEU A 269 -23.68 -11.91 -13.31
N PHE A 270 -24.12 -10.99 -12.43
CA PHE A 270 -24.55 -11.35 -11.07
C PHE A 270 -25.80 -12.24 -11.02
N GLU A 271 -26.51 -12.40 -12.14
CA GLU A 271 -27.61 -13.37 -12.27
C GLU A 271 -27.11 -14.81 -12.39
N GLN A 272 -25.83 -15.01 -12.79
CA GLN A 272 -25.25 -16.33 -13.10
C GLN A 272 -24.05 -16.67 -12.20
N PHE A 273 -23.29 -15.65 -11.79
CA PHE A 273 -22.02 -15.82 -11.09
C PHE A 273 -21.98 -15.00 -9.80
N GLN A 274 -21.29 -15.55 -8.81
CA GLN A 274 -21.02 -14.87 -7.54
C GLN A 274 -19.61 -14.28 -7.56
N MET A 275 -19.45 -13.13 -6.92
CA MET A 275 -18.14 -12.50 -6.68
C MET A 275 -17.89 -12.45 -5.19
N CYS A 276 -16.70 -12.83 -4.75
CA CYS A 276 -16.33 -12.86 -3.34
C CYS A 276 -15.04 -12.07 -3.10
N PHE A 277 -15.00 -11.32 -2.00
CA PHE A 277 -13.79 -10.74 -1.45
C PHE A 277 -13.50 -11.40 -0.09
N LEU A 278 -12.50 -12.29 -0.09
CA LEU A 278 -12.07 -13.06 1.08
C LEU A 278 -10.75 -12.49 1.61
N SER A 279 -10.79 -11.96 2.82
CA SER A 279 -9.64 -11.50 3.61
C SER A 279 -10.10 -11.28 5.04
N PHE A 280 -9.25 -11.54 6.04
CA PHE A 280 -9.56 -11.34 7.46
C PHE A 280 -10.01 -9.90 7.76
N THR A 281 -9.58 -8.95 6.94
CA THR A 281 -9.87 -7.53 7.09
C THR A 281 -10.76 -6.94 5.99
N SER A 282 -11.28 -7.77 5.08
CA SER A 282 -12.05 -7.36 3.88
C SER A 282 -13.16 -6.33 4.16
N LYS A 283 -13.95 -6.55 5.23
CA LYS A 283 -15.01 -5.62 5.66
C LYS A 283 -14.44 -4.25 6.06
N GLY A 284 -13.39 -4.23 6.88
CA GLY A 284 -12.77 -3.00 7.35
C GLY A 284 -12.12 -2.20 6.22
N VAL A 285 -11.46 -2.90 5.29
CA VAL A 285 -10.85 -2.33 4.09
C VAL A 285 -11.90 -1.67 3.21
N LEU A 286 -13.02 -2.36 2.90
CA LEU A 286 -14.08 -1.78 2.08
C LEU A 286 -14.76 -0.59 2.74
N GLU A 287 -15.02 -0.62 4.04
CA GLU A 287 -15.59 0.53 4.74
C GLU A 287 -14.63 1.74 4.73
N CYS A 288 -13.32 1.51 4.85
CA CYS A 288 -12.34 2.58 4.69
C CYS A 288 -12.28 3.13 3.26
N ALA A 289 -12.34 2.25 2.26
CA ALA A 289 -12.37 2.69 0.86
C ALA A 289 -13.62 3.55 0.59
N LYS A 290 -14.79 3.17 1.13
CA LYS A 290 -16.02 3.97 1.03
C LYS A 290 -15.90 5.33 1.70
N SER A 291 -15.15 5.45 2.80
CA SER A 291 -15.05 6.70 3.56
C SER A 291 -13.93 7.64 3.10
N MET A 292 -12.95 7.15 2.33
CA MET A 292 -11.75 7.89 1.90
C MET A 292 -11.81 8.32 0.42
N LEU A 293 -13.00 8.64 -0.09
CA LEU A 293 -13.20 9.00 -1.51
C LEU A 293 -12.42 10.26 -1.92
N GLU A 294 -12.10 11.15 -1.00
CA GLU A 294 -11.28 12.34 -1.26
C GLU A 294 -9.82 12.01 -1.64
N TRP A 295 -9.38 10.77 -1.36
CA TRP A 295 -8.06 10.26 -1.72
C TRP A 295 -8.05 9.52 -3.06
N MET A 296 -9.21 9.37 -3.69
CA MET A 296 -9.39 8.61 -4.92
C MET A 296 -9.34 9.50 -6.16
N SER A 297 -9.42 8.86 -7.33
CA SER A 297 -9.39 9.52 -8.62
C SER A 297 -10.47 10.59 -8.77
N ASP A 298 -10.21 11.57 -9.64
CA ASP A 298 -11.19 12.61 -9.97
C ASP A 298 -12.50 11.98 -10.49
N ALA A 299 -12.42 10.83 -11.15
CA ALA A 299 -13.58 10.08 -11.62
C ALA A 299 -14.45 9.58 -10.46
N CYS A 300 -13.84 9.01 -9.40
CA CYS A 300 -14.55 8.59 -8.20
C CYS A 300 -15.19 9.77 -7.47
N GLN A 301 -14.46 10.88 -7.32
CA GLN A 301 -14.97 12.09 -6.67
C GLN A 301 -16.13 12.71 -7.46
N ASN A 302 -16.01 12.80 -8.79
CA ASN A 302 -17.06 13.30 -9.66
C ASN A 302 -18.31 12.38 -9.67
N ALA A 303 -18.13 11.07 -9.60
CA ALA A 303 -19.24 10.12 -9.50
C ALA A 303 -20.02 10.31 -8.19
N LEU A 304 -19.32 10.56 -7.08
CA LEU A 304 -19.96 10.87 -5.81
C LEU A 304 -20.69 12.21 -5.87
N ASN A 305 -19.99 13.28 -6.23
CA ASN A 305 -20.52 14.65 -6.15
C ASN A 305 -21.69 14.88 -7.11
N ASN A 306 -21.62 14.33 -8.34
CA ASN A 306 -22.61 14.60 -9.38
C ASN A 306 -23.71 13.54 -9.46
N LYS A 307 -23.42 12.29 -9.08
CA LYS A 307 -24.37 11.16 -9.23
C LYS A 307 -24.78 10.54 -7.89
N GLY A 308 -24.21 10.98 -6.76
CA GLY A 308 -24.42 10.36 -5.45
C GLY A 308 -23.89 8.93 -5.38
N LYS A 309 -22.98 8.54 -6.28
CA LYS A 309 -22.50 7.15 -6.41
C LYS A 309 -21.11 7.00 -5.79
N ASN A 310 -21.02 6.23 -4.72
CA ASN A 310 -19.75 5.76 -4.17
C ASN A 310 -19.22 4.59 -5.01
N ALA A 311 -17.97 4.66 -5.46
CA ALA A 311 -17.37 3.61 -6.30
C ALA A 311 -17.30 2.26 -5.60
N PHE A 312 -17.18 2.24 -4.26
CA PHE A 312 -17.09 1.05 -3.43
C PHE A 312 -18.42 0.68 -2.76
N ASP A 313 -19.53 1.32 -3.15
CA ASP A 313 -20.86 0.84 -2.80
C ASP A 313 -21.29 -0.28 -3.77
N LEU A 314 -20.81 -1.49 -3.46
CA LEU A 314 -20.96 -2.68 -4.30
C LEU A 314 -22.35 -3.35 -4.22
N LYS A 315 -23.42 -2.58 -3.96
CA LYS A 315 -24.86 -2.96 -3.95
C LYS A 315 -25.20 -4.34 -3.36
N HIS A 316 -24.44 -4.81 -2.37
CA HIS A 316 -24.52 -6.17 -1.80
C HIS A 316 -24.32 -7.32 -2.80
N SER A 317 -23.83 -7.05 -4.01
CA SER A 317 -23.59 -8.07 -5.05
C SER A 317 -22.28 -8.83 -4.84
N VAL A 318 -21.34 -8.24 -4.08
CA VAL A 318 -20.06 -8.87 -3.73
C VAL A 318 -20.16 -9.44 -2.31
N ILE A 319 -19.92 -10.74 -2.19
CA ILE A 319 -19.89 -11.45 -0.92
C ILE A 319 -18.59 -11.09 -0.19
N ILE A 320 -18.71 -10.47 0.98
CA ILE A 320 -17.56 -10.10 1.81
C ILE A 320 -17.38 -11.16 2.88
N ALA A 321 -16.23 -11.82 2.91
CA ALA A 321 -15.94 -12.89 3.85
C ALA A 321 -14.63 -12.63 4.62
N SER A 322 -14.65 -12.92 5.93
CA SER A 322 -13.52 -12.69 6.83
C SER A 322 -12.83 -13.96 7.32
N SER A 323 -13.29 -15.13 6.89
CA SER A 323 -12.62 -16.42 7.10
C SER A 323 -13.11 -17.44 6.09
N TRP A 324 -12.46 -18.60 6.02
CA TRP A 324 -12.92 -19.72 5.20
C TRP A 324 -14.30 -20.22 5.62
N GLN A 325 -14.59 -20.30 6.93
CA GLN A 325 -15.91 -20.73 7.41
C GLN A 325 -17.00 -19.72 7.05
N ASP A 326 -16.70 -18.42 7.15
CA ASP A 326 -17.64 -17.36 6.77
C ASP A 326 -17.88 -17.33 5.25
N PHE A 327 -16.83 -17.55 4.46
CA PHE A 327 -16.91 -17.72 3.00
C PHE A 327 -17.84 -18.89 2.64
N ASP A 328 -17.57 -20.08 3.17
CA ASP A 328 -18.36 -21.28 2.90
C ASP A 328 -19.83 -21.09 3.26
N HIS A 329 -20.11 -20.48 4.41
CA HIS A 329 -21.46 -20.20 4.87
C HIS A 329 -22.20 -19.23 3.97
N LYS A 330 -21.55 -18.14 3.55
CA LYS A 330 -22.16 -17.11 2.70
C LYS A 330 -22.39 -17.61 1.28
N VAL A 331 -21.39 -18.27 0.68
CA VAL A 331 -21.50 -18.82 -0.67
C VAL A 331 -22.61 -19.86 -0.76
N LYS A 332 -22.70 -20.79 0.21
CA LYS A 332 -23.77 -21.81 0.25
C LYS A 332 -25.17 -21.21 0.37
N LYS A 333 -25.34 -20.12 1.12
CA LYS A 333 -26.63 -19.42 1.24
C LYS A 333 -27.03 -18.65 -0.01
N SER A 334 -26.06 -18.25 -0.83
CA SER A 334 -26.28 -17.43 -2.02
C SER A 334 -26.53 -18.25 -3.29
N LEU A 335 -26.40 -19.58 -3.26
CA LEU A 335 -26.76 -20.44 -4.38
C LEU A 335 -28.29 -20.51 -4.48
N PRO A 336 -28.91 -20.15 -5.62
CA PRO A 336 -30.31 -20.46 -5.84
C PRO A 336 -30.49 -21.99 -5.86
N PHE A 337 -31.50 -22.48 -5.17
CA PHE A 337 -31.96 -23.87 -5.23
C PHE A 337 -32.38 -24.26 -6.65
#